data_AF-A0A1F5RGG5-F1
#
_entry.id   AF-A0A1F5RGG5-F1
#
_cell.length_a   1.000
_cell.length_b   1.000
_cell.length_c   1.000
_cell.angle_alpha   90.00
_cell.angle_beta   90.00
_cell.angle_gamma   90.00
#
_symmetry.space_group_name_H-M   'P 1'
#
loop_
_entity.id
_entity.type
_entity.pdbx_description
1 polymer ?
#
loop_
_entity_poly.entity_id
_entity_poly.type
_entity_poly.pdbx_seq_one_letter_code
_entity_poly.pdbx_strand_id
1 'polypeptide(L)'
;MRARWRDAGGSPRFEARVERVTLASNPQLLSGLALRNEGRLALELPVRAFRLRGGLRGAMIEAGDRRNWRGTADGAVALALSPNVAPWIRYHHSGYRDPTDAGYFAPRRAQSVEVGSSFELGEGSPWSLSLDAGGGLQRIATHDGVAGSWKPALEFYGYLGRALGPGRELRLEAEAENSIAVTTSATTSGSWSYGSLSLALRWALR
;
A
#
# COMPACT_ATOMS: atom_id res chain seq x y z
N MET A 1 9.88 7.33 11.89
CA MET A 1 10.96 8.12 11.24
C MET A 1 10.90 7.92 9.73
N ARG A 2 11.28 8.92 8.93
CA ARG A 2 11.26 8.85 7.46
C ARG A 2 12.47 9.59 6.89
N ALA A 3 13.19 8.94 6.01
CA ALA A 3 14.26 9.51 5.20
C ALA A 3 13.89 9.40 3.73
N ARG A 4 14.11 10.47 2.98
CA ARG A 4 13.83 10.53 1.55
C ARG A 4 15.02 11.15 0.85
N TRP A 5 15.39 10.55 -0.26
CA TRP A 5 16.42 11.06 -1.15
C TRP A 5 15.89 11.09 -2.58
N ARG A 6 16.17 12.18 -3.28
CA ARG A 6 15.88 12.37 -4.70
C ARG A 6 17.04 13.15 -5.29
N ASP A 7 17.57 12.68 -6.40
CA ASP A 7 18.57 13.44 -7.17
C ASP A 7 17.90 14.48 -8.09
N ALA A 8 18.61 15.58 -8.37
CA ALA A 8 18.05 16.73 -9.08
C ALA A 8 17.99 16.47 -10.59
N GLY A 9 16.81 16.61 -11.21
CA GLY A 9 16.65 16.50 -12.68
C GLY A 9 15.77 15.37 -13.20
N GLY A 10 14.91 14.77 -12.36
CA GLY A 10 14.07 13.63 -12.77
C GLY A 10 14.72 12.28 -12.48
N SER A 11 15.70 12.26 -11.59
CA SER A 11 16.57 11.16 -11.20
C SER A 11 15.91 10.16 -10.22
N PRO A 12 16.59 9.04 -9.90
CA PRO A 12 16.16 8.05 -8.92
C PRO A 12 15.61 8.63 -7.61
N ARG A 13 14.63 7.92 -7.04
CA ARG A 13 14.03 8.26 -5.75
C ARG A 13 14.20 7.09 -4.81
N PHE A 14 14.66 7.38 -3.61
CA PHE A 14 14.78 6.42 -2.54
C PHE A 14 14.00 6.91 -1.31
N GLU A 15 13.24 6.01 -0.70
CA GLU A 15 12.56 6.27 0.56
C GLU A 15 12.84 5.15 1.55
N ALA A 16 13.23 5.52 2.76
CA ALA A 16 13.30 4.63 3.91
C ALA A 16 12.36 5.15 5.00
N ARG A 17 11.59 4.26 5.60
CA ARG A 17 10.65 4.60 6.68
C ARG A 17 10.67 3.52 7.74
N VAL A 18 10.59 3.94 8.99
CA VAL A 18 10.36 3.06 10.14
C VAL A 18 9.17 3.60 10.92
N GLU A 19 8.23 2.74 11.26
CA GLU A 19 7.02 3.10 11.98
C GLU A 19 6.66 2.07 13.05
N ARG A 20 5.97 2.54 14.09
CA ARG A 20 5.29 1.72 15.07
C ARG A 20 3.83 2.14 15.09
N VAL A 21 2.93 1.19 14.84
CA VAL A 21 1.49 1.45 14.70
C VAL A 21 0.69 0.40 15.45
N THR A 22 -0.40 0.80 16.09
CA THR A 22 -1.37 -0.12 16.69
C THR A 22 -2.20 -0.78 15.59
N LEU A 23 -2.30 -2.10 15.61
CA LEU A 23 -3.18 -2.85 14.74
C LEU A 23 -4.60 -2.82 15.32
N ALA A 24 -5.47 -2.04 14.70
CA ALA A 24 -6.86 -1.89 15.10
C ALA A 24 -7.84 -2.41 14.03
N SER A 25 -7.37 -3.34 13.19
CA SER A 25 -8.14 -3.85 12.05
C SER A 25 -9.36 -4.69 12.46
N ASN A 26 -9.42 -5.17 13.71
CA ASN A 26 -10.59 -5.82 14.29
C ASN A 26 -10.60 -5.67 15.82
N PRO A 27 -11.74 -5.97 16.50
CA PRO A 27 -11.86 -5.79 17.94
C PRO A 27 -10.86 -6.60 18.78
N GLN A 28 -10.46 -7.80 18.35
CA GLN A 28 -9.50 -8.64 19.08
C GLN A 28 -8.10 -8.04 19.06
N LEU A 29 -7.66 -7.50 17.92
CA LEU A 29 -6.37 -6.81 17.82
C LEU A 29 -6.37 -5.49 18.59
N LEU A 30 -7.50 -4.78 18.57
CA LEU A 30 -7.66 -3.53 19.32
C LEU A 30 -7.62 -3.77 20.84
N SER A 31 -8.34 -4.78 21.34
CA SER A 31 -8.38 -5.11 22.77
C SER A 31 -7.06 -5.70 23.26
N GLY A 32 -6.38 -6.49 22.41
CA GLY A 32 -5.06 -7.05 22.68
C GLY A 32 -3.90 -6.05 22.52
N LEU A 33 -4.20 -4.78 22.22
CA LEU A 33 -3.22 -3.71 21.97
C LEU A 33 -2.13 -4.16 20.99
N ALA A 34 -2.51 -4.88 19.93
CA ALA A 34 -1.56 -5.45 19.00
C ALA A 34 -0.73 -4.34 18.33
N LEU A 35 0.58 -4.53 18.23
CA LEU A 35 1.51 -3.55 17.69
C LEU A 35 2.21 -4.10 16.46
N ARG A 36 2.48 -3.23 15.50
CA ARG A 36 3.34 -3.51 14.36
C ARG A 36 4.50 -2.53 14.34
N ASN A 37 5.71 -3.06 14.39
CA ASN A 37 6.96 -2.33 14.13
C ASN A 37 7.38 -2.65 12.70
N GLU A 38 7.31 -1.69 11.78
CA GLU A 38 7.57 -1.89 10.35
C GLU A 38 8.73 -1.02 9.87
N GLY A 39 9.63 -1.62 9.10
CA GLY A 39 10.59 -0.93 8.25
C GLY A 39 10.20 -1.08 6.78
N ARG A 40 10.27 0.00 6.01
CA ARG A 40 10.03 0.05 4.56
C ARG A 40 11.21 0.68 3.85
N LEU A 41 11.58 0.09 2.72
CA LEU A 41 12.46 0.66 1.71
C LEU A 41 11.69 0.73 0.38
N ALA A 42 11.84 1.82 -0.37
CA ALA A 42 11.29 1.97 -1.70
C ALA A 42 12.28 2.67 -2.62
N LEU A 43 12.34 2.22 -3.88
CA LEU A 43 13.19 2.74 -4.93
C LEU A 43 12.34 2.97 -6.19
N GLU A 44 12.50 4.12 -6.83
CA GLU A 44 11.95 4.42 -8.15
C GLU A 44 13.11 4.84 -9.07
N LEU A 45 13.24 4.18 -10.22
CA LEU A 45 14.27 4.43 -11.23
C LEU A 45 13.59 4.80 -12.56
N PRO A 46 13.83 5.99 -13.12
CA PRO A 46 13.40 6.32 -14.46
C PRO A 46 14.32 5.67 -15.50
N VAL A 47 13.75 4.99 -16.49
CA VAL A 47 14.46 4.34 -17.60
C VAL A 47 13.74 4.68 -18.90
N ARG A 48 14.20 5.72 -19.60
CA ARG A 48 13.53 6.27 -20.80
C ARG A 48 12.07 6.65 -20.48
N ALA A 49 11.11 6.08 -21.21
CA ALA A 49 9.68 6.28 -20.99
C ALA A 49 9.12 5.47 -19.81
N PHE A 50 9.93 4.62 -19.16
CA PHE A 50 9.48 3.74 -18.08
C PHE A 50 9.93 4.26 -16.71
N ARG A 51 9.19 3.87 -15.67
CA ARG A 51 9.58 3.98 -14.27
C ARG A 51 9.56 2.59 -13.65
N LEU A 52 10.73 2.12 -13.22
CA LEU A 52 10.87 0.90 -12.45
C LEU A 52 10.68 1.25 -10.98
N ARG A 53 9.85 0.50 -10.28
CA ARG A 53 9.61 0.66 -8.84
C ARG A 53 9.92 -0.65 -8.14
N GLY A 54 10.55 -0.56 -6.98
CA GLY A 54 10.79 -1.70 -6.11
C GLY A 54 10.60 -1.32 -4.65
N GLY A 55 10.03 -2.23 -3.87
CA GLY A 55 9.76 -2.04 -2.46
C GLY A 55 10.11 -3.26 -1.64
N LEU A 56 10.61 -3.04 -0.44
CA LEU A 56 10.82 -4.07 0.59
C LEU A 56 10.20 -3.60 1.90
N ARG A 57 9.53 -4.49 2.62
CA ARG A 57 9.03 -4.23 3.98
C ARG A 57 9.31 -5.41 4.88
N GLY A 58 9.68 -5.11 6.11
CA GLY A 58 9.79 -6.08 7.20
C GLY A 58 9.01 -5.56 8.39
N ALA A 59 8.11 -6.37 8.93
CA ALA A 59 7.31 -6.00 10.08
C ALA A 59 7.39 -7.07 11.18
N MET A 60 7.56 -6.63 12.42
CA MET A 60 7.36 -7.43 13.61
C MET A 60 5.99 -7.09 14.19
N ILE A 61 5.15 -8.12 14.37
CA ILE A 61 3.82 -7.98 14.95
C ILE A 61 3.82 -8.62 16.33
N GLU A 62 3.38 -7.85 17.32
CA GLU A 62 3.22 -8.26 18.72
C GLU A 62 1.72 -8.23 19.05
N ALA A 63 1.16 -9.35 19.48
CA ALA A 63 -0.25 -9.43 19.87
C ALA A 63 -0.37 -10.33 21.10
N GLY A 64 -0.63 -9.72 22.25
CA GLY A 64 -0.52 -10.42 23.55
C GLY A 64 0.92 -10.90 23.81
N ASP A 65 1.06 -12.18 24.10
CA ASP A 65 2.34 -12.88 24.30
C ASP A 65 2.98 -13.41 23.00
N ARG A 66 2.30 -13.22 21.86
CA ARG A 66 2.75 -13.75 20.56
C ARG A 66 3.51 -12.70 19.76
N ARG A 67 4.54 -13.16 19.08
CA ARG A 67 5.34 -12.37 18.14
C ARG A 67 5.45 -13.09 16.81
N ASN A 68 5.25 -12.35 15.71
CA ASN A 68 5.40 -12.88 14.36
C ASN A 68 6.14 -11.87 13.47
N TRP A 69 6.71 -12.37 12.38
CA TRP A 69 7.44 -11.58 11.40
C TRP A 69 6.77 -11.68 10.04
N ARG A 70 6.53 -10.54 9.40
CA ARG A 70 6.04 -10.42 8.03
C ARG A 70 7.11 -9.83 7.14
N GLY A 71 7.36 -10.47 6.00
CA GLY A 71 8.19 -9.94 4.93
C GLY A 71 7.33 -9.60 3.71
N THR A 72 7.67 -8.52 3.03
CA THR A 72 7.02 -8.08 1.80
C THR A 72 8.06 -7.59 0.79
N ALA A 73 7.88 -7.95 -0.47
CA ALA A 73 8.61 -7.42 -1.61
C ALA A 73 7.64 -7.09 -2.74
N ASP A 74 7.84 -5.95 -3.39
CA ASP A 74 7.05 -5.51 -4.53
C ASP A 74 7.94 -4.96 -5.64
N GLY A 75 7.47 -5.11 -6.88
CA GLY A 75 8.13 -4.63 -8.07
C GLY A 75 7.11 -4.18 -9.10
N ALA A 76 7.33 -3.05 -9.75
CA ALA A 76 6.43 -2.55 -10.78
C ALA A 76 7.18 -1.85 -11.92
N VAL A 77 6.54 -1.86 -13.08
CA VAL A 77 6.96 -1.10 -14.26
C VAL A 77 5.79 -0.22 -14.67
N ALA A 78 6.01 1.09 -14.72
CA ALA A 78 5.04 2.05 -15.21
C ALA A 78 5.53 2.71 -16.50
N LEU A 79 4.64 2.96 -17.45
CA LEU A 79 4.92 3.72 -18.67
C LEU A 79 4.43 5.15 -18.47
N ALA A 80 5.29 6.14 -18.71
CA ALA A 80 4.90 7.55 -18.73
C ALA A 80 4.22 7.86 -20.08
N LEU A 81 2.96 7.42 -20.23
CA LEU A 81 2.19 7.54 -21.47
C LEU A 81 1.88 9.02 -21.79
N SER A 82 1.53 9.79 -20.77
CA SER A 82 1.37 11.24 -20.83
C SER A 82 1.78 11.87 -19.50
N PRO A 83 1.83 13.21 -19.38
CA PRO A 83 2.08 13.86 -18.09
C PRO A 83 1.10 13.44 -17.00
N ASN A 84 -0.12 13.05 -17.39
CA ASN A 84 -1.24 12.81 -16.48
C ASN A 84 -1.62 11.33 -16.37
N VAL A 85 -1.12 10.45 -17.24
CA VAL A 85 -1.53 9.04 -17.30
C VAL A 85 -0.29 8.15 -17.28
N ALA A 86 -0.26 7.20 -16.35
CA ALA A 86 0.81 6.20 -16.31
C ALA A 86 0.25 4.79 -16.07
N PRO A 87 0.04 3.98 -17.13
CA PRO A 87 -0.30 2.58 -16.96
C PRO A 87 0.88 1.81 -16.37
N TRP A 88 0.58 0.78 -15.59
CA TRP A 88 1.59 0.01 -14.87
C TRP A 88 1.23 -1.47 -14.77
N ILE A 89 2.26 -2.29 -14.57
CA ILE A 89 2.16 -3.67 -14.12
C ILE A 89 2.93 -3.82 -12.81
N ARG A 90 2.39 -4.58 -11.86
CA ARG A 90 2.97 -4.78 -10.54
C ARG A 90 2.90 -6.23 -10.13
N TYR A 91 3.96 -6.67 -9.48
CA TYR A 91 4.02 -7.93 -8.76
C TYR A 91 4.23 -7.65 -7.28
N HIS A 92 3.51 -8.37 -6.43
CA HIS A 92 3.66 -8.29 -5.00
C HIS A 92 3.83 -9.69 -4.41
N HIS A 93 4.72 -9.80 -3.42
CA HIS A 93 4.92 -11.00 -2.64
C HIS A 93 4.99 -10.64 -1.16
N SER A 94 4.23 -11.33 -0.31
CA SER A 94 4.39 -11.26 1.13
C SER A 94 4.24 -12.62 1.80
N GLY A 95 4.58 -12.70 3.08
CA GLY A 95 4.40 -13.90 3.88
C GLY A 95 4.74 -13.65 5.35
N TYR A 96 4.18 -14.49 6.21
CA TYR A 96 4.45 -14.54 7.63
C TYR A 96 5.35 -15.72 7.96
N ARG A 97 6.14 -15.59 9.02
CA ARG A 97 7.05 -16.65 9.49
C ARG A 97 6.27 -17.81 10.12
N ASP A 98 5.32 -17.49 10.98
CA ASP A 98 4.60 -18.46 11.79
C ASP A 98 3.07 -18.32 11.57
N PRO A 99 2.30 -19.43 11.66
CA PRO A 99 0.84 -19.33 11.72
C PRO A 99 0.41 -18.64 13.03
N THR A 100 -0.82 -18.14 13.06
CA THR A 100 -1.33 -17.44 14.24
C THR A 100 -2.84 -17.57 14.37
N ASP A 101 -3.29 -17.52 15.62
CA ASP A 101 -4.67 -17.41 16.07
C ASP A 101 -4.91 -16.09 16.82
N ALA A 102 -3.96 -15.13 16.74
CA ALA A 102 -4.05 -13.82 17.37
C ALA A 102 -5.03 -12.85 16.68
N GLY A 103 -5.99 -13.36 15.90
CA GLY A 103 -7.02 -12.55 15.25
C GLY A 103 -6.57 -11.86 13.95
N TYR A 104 -5.44 -12.27 13.37
CA TYR A 104 -5.05 -11.84 12.02
C TYR A 104 -4.66 -13.02 11.14
N PHE A 105 -4.75 -12.81 9.84
CA PHE A 105 -4.46 -13.78 8.82
C PHE A 105 -2.97 -13.73 8.49
N ALA A 106 -2.28 -14.80 8.87
CA ALA A 106 -0.85 -14.99 8.66
C ALA A 106 -0.59 -16.10 7.63
N PRO A 107 -0.74 -15.83 6.31
CA PRO A 107 -0.38 -16.80 5.31
C PRO A 107 1.14 -16.95 5.21
N ARG A 108 1.62 -18.16 4.96
CA ARG A 108 3.03 -18.44 4.68
C ARG A 108 3.51 -17.69 3.44
N ARG A 109 2.63 -17.58 2.43
CA ARG A 109 2.90 -16.83 1.20
C ARG A 109 1.61 -16.27 0.62
N ALA A 110 1.66 -15.01 0.22
CA ALA A 110 0.70 -14.32 -0.62
C ALA A 110 1.43 -13.73 -1.83
N GLN A 111 0.79 -13.79 -3.00
CA GLN A 111 1.33 -13.25 -4.25
C GLN A 111 0.21 -12.57 -5.04
N SER A 112 0.50 -11.45 -5.68
CA SER A 112 -0.38 -10.85 -6.68
C SER A 112 0.38 -10.37 -7.92
N VAL A 113 -0.31 -10.39 -9.06
CA VAL A 113 0.11 -9.76 -10.32
C VAL A 113 -1.05 -8.89 -10.76
N GLU A 114 -0.80 -7.61 -10.94
CA GLU A 114 -1.84 -6.61 -11.17
C GLU A 114 -1.41 -5.68 -12.31
N VAL A 115 -2.38 -5.22 -13.09
CA VAL A 115 -2.21 -4.17 -14.08
C VAL A 115 -3.19 -3.04 -13.77
N GLY A 116 -2.78 -1.81 -14.04
CA GLY A 116 -3.60 -0.66 -13.73
C GLY A 116 -3.08 0.61 -14.36
N SER A 117 -3.62 1.73 -13.92
CA SER A 117 -3.15 3.04 -14.35
C SER A 117 -3.36 4.07 -13.27
N SER A 118 -2.37 4.95 -13.13
CA SER A 118 -2.54 6.19 -12.39
C SER A 118 -2.96 7.33 -13.32
N PHE A 119 -3.78 8.23 -12.79
CA PHE A 119 -4.23 9.45 -13.44
C PHE A 119 -4.08 10.63 -12.50
N GLU A 120 -3.39 11.69 -12.92
CA GLU A 120 -3.17 12.90 -12.12
C GLU A 120 -3.60 14.15 -12.91
N LEU A 121 -4.37 15.05 -12.28
CA LEU A 121 -4.75 16.36 -12.79
C LEU A 121 -4.60 17.43 -11.70
N GLY A 122 -4.53 18.68 -12.14
CA GLY A 122 -4.62 19.85 -11.25
C GLY A 122 -3.40 20.74 -11.21
N GLU A 123 -2.42 20.53 -12.09
CA GLU A 123 -1.28 21.43 -12.21
C GLU A 123 -1.77 22.85 -12.54
N GLY A 124 -1.41 23.81 -11.69
CA GLY A 124 -1.85 25.21 -11.81
C GLY A 124 -3.33 25.48 -11.48
N SER A 125 -4.09 24.49 -11.00
CA SER A 125 -5.52 24.60 -10.68
C SER A 125 -5.77 24.64 -9.16
N PRO A 126 -6.83 25.32 -8.68
CA PRO A 126 -7.28 25.16 -7.29
C PRO A 126 -7.86 23.76 -7.01
N TRP A 127 -8.06 22.94 -8.02
CA TRP A 127 -8.50 21.55 -7.91
C TRP A 127 -7.39 20.59 -8.27
N SER A 128 -7.25 19.52 -7.51
CA SER A 128 -6.33 18.41 -7.80
C SER A 128 -7.09 17.09 -7.75
N LEU A 129 -6.80 16.19 -8.69
CA LEU A 129 -7.36 14.85 -8.76
C LEU A 129 -6.21 13.87 -8.96
N SER A 130 -6.18 12.82 -8.15
CA SER A 130 -5.30 11.67 -8.36
C SER A 130 -6.13 10.40 -8.24
N LEU A 131 -6.07 9.55 -9.24
CA LEU A 131 -6.70 8.23 -9.25
C LEU A 131 -5.62 7.20 -9.52
N ASP A 132 -5.70 6.05 -8.87
CA ASP A 132 -4.92 4.86 -9.19
C ASP A 132 -5.86 3.67 -9.10
N ALA A 133 -6.00 2.92 -10.18
CA ALA A 133 -6.93 1.80 -10.23
C ALA A 133 -6.27 0.63 -10.97
N GLY A 134 -6.45 -0.56 -10.42
CA GLY A 134 -5.84 -1.76 -10.94
C GLY A 134 -6.68 -3.01 -10.69
N GLY A 135 -6.42 -4.01 -11.51
CA GLY A 135 -7.01 -5.31 -11.39
C GLY A 135 -6.04 -6.40 -11.80
N GLY A 136 -6.22 -7.58 -11.24
CA GLY A 136 -5.33 -8.69 -11.51
C GLY A 136 -5.73 -9.95 -10.78
N LEU A 137 -4.70 -10.71 -10.40
CA LEU A 137 -4.85 -12.01 -9.78
C LEU A 137 -3.99 -12.09 -8.52
N GLN A 138 -4.51 -12.78 -7.51
CA GLN A 138 -3.83 -13.08 -6.26
C GLN A 138 -3.95 -14.55 -5.88
N ARG A 139 -2.99 -15.08 -5.12
CA ARG A 139 -3.08 -16.42 -4.53
C ARG A 139 -2.37 -16.50 -3.18
N ILE A 140 -2.75 -17.50 -2.39
CA ILE A 140 -2.26 -17.73 -1.03
C ILE A 140 -1.80 -19.16 -0.86
N ALA A 141 -0.73 -19.36 -0.09
CA ALA A 141 -0.41 -20.61 0.57
C ALA A 141 -0.49 -20.41 2.09
N THR A 142 -1.24 -21.26 2.78
CA THR A 142 -1.22 -21.38 4.25
C THR A 142 0.06 -22.09 4.70
N HIS A 143 0.29 -22.17 6.01
CA HIS A 143 1.46 -22.86 6.56
C HIS A 143 1.42 -24.37 6.27
N ASP A 144 0.24 -24.98 6.40
CA ASP A 144 0.04 -26.42 6.21
C ASP A 144 -0.43 -26.79 4.79
N GLY A 145 -0.50 -25.80 3.89
CA GLY A 145 -1.10 -25.94 2.57
C GLY A 145 -0.15 -25.60 1.42
N VAL A 146 -0.51 -26.12 0.25
CA VAL A 146 0.02 -25.65 -1.04
C VAL A 146 -0.60 -24.32 -1.44
N ALA A 147 0.01 -23.64 -2.41
CA ALA A 147 -0.60 -22.44 -2.97
C ALA A 147 -1.94 -22.78 -3.62
N GLY A 148 -3.00 -22.08 -3.22
CA GLY A 148 -4.31 -22.19 -3.84
C GLY A 148 -4.37 -21.57 -5.23
N SER A 149 -5.53 -21.72 -5.87
CA SER A 149 -5.81 -21.12 -7.17
C SER A 149 -5.69 -19.61 -7.15
N TRP A 150 -5.33 -19.03 -8.30
CA TRP A 150 -5.42 -17.59 -8.52
C TRP A 150 -6.87 -17.13 -8.46
N LYS A 151 -7.11 -16.06 -7.70
CA LYS A 151 -8.40 -15.39 -7.52
C LYS A 151 -8.28 -13.96 -8.01
N PRO A 152 -9.38 -13.32 -8.44
CA PRO A 152 -9.37 -11.91 -8.78
C PRO A 152 -8.83 -11.03 -7.63
N ALA A 153 -8.09 -10.00 -8.01
CA ALA A 153 -7.66 -8.91 -7.15
C ALA A 153 -8.07 -7.59 -7.78
N LEU A 154 -8.51 -6.64 -6.96
CA LEU A 154 -8.86 -5.28 -7.38
C LEU A 154 -8.29 -4.29 -6.37
N GLU A 155 -7.84 -3.15 -6.85
CA GLU A 155 -7.42 -2.04 -6.02
C GLU A 155 -7.84 -0.71 -6.66
N PHE A 156 -8.16 0.25 -5.82
CA PHE A 156 -8.54 1.59 -6.18
C PHE A 156 -8.12 2.54 -5.07
N TYR A 157 -7.47 3.63 -5.47
CA TYR A 157 -7.25 4.80 -4.65
C TYR A 157 -7.68 6.04 -5.44
N GLY A 158 -8.39 6.94 -4.77
CA GLY A 158 -8.87 8.18 -5.33
C GLY A 158 -8.69 9.34 -4.37
N TYR A 159 -8.31 10.48 -4.93
CA TYR A 159 -8.00 11.70 -4.20
C TYR A 159 -8.57 12.89 -4.96
N LEU A 160 -9.37 13.71 -4.28
CA LEU A 160 -9.85 14.99 -4.80
C LEU A 160 -9.55 16.09 -3.77
N GLY A 161 -8.72 17.06 -4.16
CA GLY A 161 -8.35 18.21 -3.35
C GLY A 161 -8.90 19.51 -3.92
N ARG A 162 -9.34 20.42 -3.05
CA ARG A 162 -9.67 21.81 -3.37
C ARG A 162 -8.90 22.76 -2.47
N ALA A 163 -8.05 23.60 -3.06
CA ALA A 163 -7.42 24.71 -2.37
C ALA A 163 -8.49 25.73 -1.94
N LEU A 164 -8.49 26.08 -0.65
CA LEU A 164 -9.37 27.11 -0.08
C LEU A 164 -8.63 28.45 0.16
N GLY A 165 -7.34 28.47 -0.15
CA GLY A 165 -6.42 29.59 0.04
C GLY A 165 -5.03 29.09 0.45
N PRO A 166 -4.09 30.01 0.72
CA PRO A 166 -2.74 29.63 1.12
C PRO A 166 -2.76 28.71 2.36
N GLY A 167 -2.15 27.53 2.24
CA GLY A 167 -2.04 26.54 3.32
C GLY A 167 -3.34 25.87 3.75
N ARG A 168 -4.45 26.02 2.99
CA ARG A 168 -5.77 25.48 3.34
C ARG A 168 -6.31 24.61 2.21
N GLU A 169 -6.72 23.39 2.53
CA GLU A 169 -7.20 22.42 1.56
C GLU A 169 -8.36 21.59 2.12
N LEU A 170 -9.45 21.51 1.36
CA LEU A 170 -10.47 20.48 1.54
C LEU A 170 -10.09 19.25 0.70
N ARG A 171 -10.19 18.07 1.28
CA ARG A 171 -9.69 16.84 0.70
C ARG A 171 -10.66 15.70 0.89
N LEU A 172 -10.99 15.01 -0.19
CA LEU A 172 -11.73 13.77 -0.22
C LEU A 172 -10.78 12.65 -0.66
N GLU A 173 -10.67 11.59 0.13
CA GLU A 173 -9.92 10.39 -0.22
C GLU A 173 -10.87 9.18 -0.21
N ALA A 174 -10.75 8.33 -1.22
CA ALA A 174 -11.48 7.08 -1.33
C ALA A 174 -10.48 5.95 -1.60
N GLU A 175 -10.66 4.83 -0.94
CA GLU A 175 -9.84 3.63 -1.14
C GLU A 175 -10.79 2.44 -1.22
N ALA A 176 -10.52 1.51 -2.13
CA ALA A 176 -11.20 0.23 -2.18
C ALA A 176 -10.25 -0.85 -2.64
N GLU A 177 -10.29 -2.00 -2.00
CA GLU A 177 -9.48 -3.15 -2.40
C GLU A 177 -10.20 -4.47 -2.15
N ASN A 178 -9.93 -5.42 -3.03
CA ASN A 178 -10.15 -6.84 -2.84
C ASN A 178 -8.81 -7.52 -3.12
N SER A 179 -7.82 -7.21 -2.29
CA SER A 179 -6.46 -7.71 -2.45
C SER A 179 -5.85 -8.00 -1.10
N ILE A 180 -5.20 -9.15 -0.94
CA ILE A 180 -4.43 -9.50 0.25
C ILE A 180 -3.03 -8.89 0.22
N ALA A 181 -2.58 -8.49 -0.98
CA ALA A 181 -1.21 -8.06 -1.25
C ALA A 181 -0.97 -6.65 -0.70
N VAL A 182 -1.92 -5.75 -0.91
CA VAL A 182 -1.78 -4.32 -0.62
C VAL A 182 -1.90 -3.99 0.87
N THR A 183 -2.49 -4.89 1.65
CA THR A 183 -2.87 -4.63 3.04
C THR A 183 -1.73 -4.26 3.96
N THR A 184 -1.71 -2.99 4.35
CA THR A 184 -1.07 -2.51 5.57
C THR A 184 -1.87 -2.91 6.81
N SER A 185 -3.13 -3.30 6.65
CA SER A 185 -4.00 -3.80 7.72
C SER A 185 -3.79 -5.29 7.96
N ALA A 186 -3.94 -5.72 9.20
CA ALA A 186 -3.99 -7.13 9.56
C ALA A 186 -5.35 -7.69 9.11
N THR A 187 -5.40 -8.42 7.98
CA THR A 187 -6.63 -9.06 7.51
C THR A 187 -7.03 -10.19 8.45
N THR A 188 -8.29 -10.63 8.46
CA THR A 188 -8.76 -11.76 9.30
C THR A 188 -8.93 -13.06 8.52
N SER A 189 -8.88 -13.01 7.19
CA SER A 189 -9.02 -14.17 6.32
C SER A 189 -8.30 -14.00 4.97
N GLY A 190 -8.25 -15.09 4.18
CA GLY A 190 -7.75 -15.09 2.81
C GLY A 190 -8.75 -14.64 1.73
N SER A 191 -9.92 -14.12 2.13
CA SER A 191 -10.94 -13.58 1.22
C SER A 191 -11.63 -12.42 1.90
N TRP A 192 -11.29 -11.21 1.51
CA TRP A 192 -11.74 -10.00 2.18
C TRP A 192 -11.76 -8.84 1.18
N SER A 193 -12.63 -7.88 1.42
CA SER A 193 -12.68 -6.61 0.69
C SER A 193 -12.72 -5.47 1.69
N TYR A 194 -12.15 -4.34 1.31
CA TYR A 194 -12.12 -3.13 2.10
C TYR A 194 -12.50 -1.95 1.26
N GLY A 195 -13.11 -0.97 1.92
CA GLY A 195 -13.38 0.33 1.35
C GLY A 195 -13.35 1.37 2.45
N SER A 196 -12.82 2.54 2.14
CA SER A 196 -12.90 3.70 3.02
C SER A 196 -13.16 4.96 2.21
N LEU A 197 -13.80 5.91 2.88
CA LEU A 197 -14.00 7.26 2.40
C LEU A 197 -13.65 8.20 3.55
N SER A 198 -12.81 9.19 3.28
CA SER A 198 -12.45 10.19 4.27
C SER A 198 -12.57 11.59 3.70
N LEU A 199 -13.08 12.50 4.52
CA LEU A 199 -13.13 13.92 4.25
C LEU A 199 -12.24 14.61 5.28
N ALA A 200 -11.25 15.35 4.82
CA ALA A 200 -10.31 16.06 5.65
C ALA A 200 -10.24 17.53 5.26
N LEU A 201 -10.10 18.38 6.27
CA LEU A 201 -9.77 19.78 6.09
C LEU A 201 -8.36 19.97 6.67
N ARG A 202 -7.44 20.46 5.84
CA ARG A 202 -6.02 20.60 6.18
C ARG A 202 -5.66 22.07 6.30
N TRP A 203 -4.88 22.36 7.33
CA TRP A 203 -4.31 23.68 7.57
C TRP A 203 -2.83 23.56 7.90
N ALA A 204 -2.01 24.36 7.23
CA ALA A 204 -0.63 24.60 7.65
C ALA A 204 -0.63 25.69 8.74
N LEU A 205 -0.26 25.32 9.96
CA LEU A 205 0.01 26.27 11.03
C LEU A 205 1.44 26.78 10.86
N ARG A 206 1.62 28.09 10.93
CA ARG A 206 2.93 28.74 10.96
C ARG A 206 3.48 28.73 12.37
#